data_AF-A0A7X3HN83-F1
#
_entry.id   AF-A0A7X3HN83-F1
#
_cell.length_a   1.000
_cell.length_b   1.000
_cell.length_c   1.000
_cell.angle_alpha   90.00
_cell.angle_beta   90.00
_cell.angle_gamma   90.00
#
_symmetry.space_group_name_H-M   'P 1'
#
loop_
_entity.id
_entity.type
_entity.pdbx_description
1 polymer ?
#
loop_
_entity_poly.entity_id
_entity_poly.type
_entity_poly.pdbx_seq_one_letter_code
_entity_poly.pdbx_strand_id
1 'polypeptide(L)'
;MTSDLTCLPERLETRQAGALDAHALAAALARPIVFVDLETTGADAQRDRITEIGVVEVGPDGIQEWDILLDPEASIPPFIQGMTGITEEMVRGQPTFGSIAEGLIERLQGKLFIAHNARFDYGFLKTEFRRAGLTFRADVLCTLRLSRSLFPSVERHGLDALIARFDLAPKGRHRALADAELLWQFWQKIHGIYSVDLVEAAVKSLVKHASLPSGLTETSLDDVPDRPGVYMFHGDDDAPLYVGKSIHLRQRIRAHFSGDHTNGKDMQLSRQVRRVDWRETGCEAGALLLEAHLVKSLRPLYNQQLRHYDELFAWEMMEGMPAPRLRSNRLTDFSRHAALHGAFTSRTAARAWLGALANEHRLCQVTLLLEPAARRGNPCFARQLHRCNGACTGEESGPAHGRRTLAVIESQALRRWPFDGPVAWREADHQPWHVIEDWCYLGMANTLEEAAQLTEPPARFDIDTYQILLPYLSDLLARAVPLVSARGFMLTAPTPLPTRRDAAGRPRLTARSQPRDRAADTLSLFE
;
A
#
# COMPACT_ATOMS: atom_id res chain seq x y z
N MET A 1 -16.67 -33.79 34.83
CA MET A 1 -18.09 -33.84 34.43
C MET A 1 -18.52 -32.41 34.12
N THR A 2 -19.34 -32.24 33.08
CA THR A 2 -19.95 -31.00 32.52
C THR A 2 -18.97 -29.97 31.96
N SER A 3 -18.65 -29.86 30.66
CA SER A 3 -19.46 -29.71 29.43
C SER A 3 -20.54 -28.64 29.53
N ASP A 4 -20.35 -27.51 28.84
CA ASP A 4 -21.35 -26.63 28.23
C ASP A 4 -20.62 -25.50 27.47
N LEU A 5 -20.94 -25.04 26.26
CA LEU A 5 -21.85 -25.46 25.20
C LEU A 5 -21.50 -24.54 24.02
N THR A 6 -20.81 -25.05 23.01
CA THR A 6 -20.60 -24.34 21.73
C THR A 6 -21.93 -24.41 20.97
N CYS A 7 -22.63 -23.29 20.85
CA CYS A 7 -23.88 -23.22 20.08
C CYS A 7 -23.59 -23.49 18.59
N LEU A 8 -23.75 -24.74 18.18
CA LEU A 8 -23.96 -25.13 16.79
C LEU A 8 -25.43 -24.86 16.46
N PRO A 9 -25.77 -24.14 15.37
CA PRO A 9 -27.17 -24.04 14.95
C PRO A 9 -27.68 -25.43 14.56
N GLU A 10 -28.81 -25.82 15.14
CA GLU A 10 -29.45 -27.12 14.92
C GLU A 10 -29.65 -27.36 13.42
N ARG A 11 -29.00 -28.40 12.89
CA ARG A 11 -29.44 -29.02 11.64
C ARG A 11 -30.83 -29.56 11.90
N LEU A 12 -31.81 -29.17 11.08
CA LEU A 12 -33.13 -29.81 11.11
C LEU A 12 -32.93 -31.32 10.99
N GLU A 13 -33.31 -32.06 12.04
CA GLU A 13 -33.53 -33.50 11.92
C GLU A 13 -34.56 -33.72 10.81
N THR A 14 -34.33 -34.74 10.00
CA THR A 14 -35.00 -35.10 8.76
C THR A 14 -36.52 -35.31 8.94
N ARG A 15 -37.26 -34.24 9.21
CA ARG A 15 -38.70 -34.14 9.00
C ARG A 15 -38.88 -33.60 7.59
N GLN A 16 -39.52 -34.40 6.74
CA GLN A 16 -39.89 -34.11 5.35
C GLN A 16 -39.92 -32.60 5.07
N ALA A 17 -38.80 -32.06 4.59
CA ALA A 17 -38.75 -30.72 4.03
C ALA A 17 -39.56 -30.83 2.74
N GLY A 18 -40.84 -30.49 2.81
CA GLY A 18 -41.61 -30.20 1.61
C GLY A 18 -40.81 -29.18 0.84
N ALA A 19 -40.33 -29.54 -0.35
CA ALA A 19 -39.65 -28.62 -1.23
C ALA A 19 -40.55 -27.39 -1.34
N LEU A 20 -40.10 -26.25 -0.80
CA LEU A 20 -40.79 -25.00 -1.02
C LEU A 20 -40.78 -24.78 -2.54
N ASP A 21 -41.95 -24.84 -3.15
CA ASP A 21 -42.13 -24.51 -4.56
C ASP A 21 -41.50 -23.14 -4.82
N ALA A 22 -40.84 -22.98 -5.97
CA ALA A 22 -40.24 -21.73 -6.41
C ALA A 22 -41.22 -20.54 -6.25
N HIS A 23 -42.51 -20.78 -6.52
CA HIS A 23 -43.58 -19.81 -6.34
C HIS A 23 -43.89 -19.50 -4.87
N ALA A 24 -43.84 -20.50 -3.99
CA ALA A 24 -44.04 -20.30 -2.56
C ALA A 24 -42.89 -19.49 -1.94
N LEU A 25 -41.65 -19.73 -2.39
CA LEU A 25 -40.51 -18.93 -1.97
C LEU A 25 -40.60 -17.50 -2.48
N ALA A 26 -40.98 -17.29 -3.75
CA ALA A 26 -41.18 -15.97 -4.34
C ALA A 26 -42.28 -15.16 -3.59
N ALA A 27 -43.39 -15.81 -3.24
CA ALA A 27 -44.50 -15.19 -2.51
C ALA A 27 -44.15 -14.87 -1.04
N ALA A 28 -43.19 -15.59 -0.45
CA ALA A 28 -42.76 -15.39 0.94
C ALA A 28 -41.73 -14.27 1.12
N LEU A 29 -41.21 -13.68 0.04
CA LEU A 29 -40.17 -12.65 0.13
C LEU A 29 -40.72 -11.34 0.70
N ALA A 30 -40.05 -10.82 1.73
CA ALA A 30 -40.37 -9.52 2.33
C ALA A 30 -40.19 -8.33 1.37
N ARG A 31 -39.41 -8.50 0.29
CA ARG A 31 -39.24 -7.56 -0.82
C ARG A 31 -38.78 -8.30 -2.08
N PRO A 32 -39.01 -7.77 -3.29
CA PRO A 32 -38.49 -8.37 -4.51
C PRO A 32 -36.95 -8.45 -4.48
N ILE A 33 -36.42 -9.49 -5.10
CA ILE A 33 -34.97 -9.75 -5.20
C ILE A 33 -34.59 -9.94 -6.67
N VAL A 34 -33.36 -9.60 -7.01
CA VAL A 34 -32.81 -9.78 -8.36
C VAL A 34 -31.45 -10.47 -8.28
N PHE A 35 -31.30 -11.56 -9.02
CA PHE A 35 -30.01 -12.21 -9.24
C PHE A 35 -29.41 -11.64 -10.51
N VAL A 36 -28.18 -11.14 -10.42
CA VAL A 36 -27.51 -10.45 -11.51
C VAL A 36 -26.13 -11.03 -11.70
N ASP A 37 -25.76 -11.21 -12.97
CA ASP A 37 -24.42 -11.56 -13.41
C ASP A 37 -24.09 -10.76 -14.67
N LEU A 38 -22.81 -10.46 -14.90
CA LEU A 38 -22.34 -9.64 -16.02
C LEU A 38 -21.19 -10.31 -16.75
N GLU A 39 -21.21 -10.22 -18.08
CA GLU A 39 -20.01 -10.41 -18.88
C GLU A 39 -19.43 -9.06 -19.29
N THR A 40 -18.10 -8.96 -19.34
CA THR A 40 -17.39 -7.68 -19.46
C THR A 40 -16.17 -7.80 -20.37
N THR A 41 -15.69 -6.67 -20.91
CA THR A 41 -14.49 -6.63 -21.75
C THR A 41 -13.18 -6.78 -20.96
N GLY A 42 -13.24 -6.88 -19.63
CA GLY A 42 -12.09 -7.01 -18.73
C GLY A 42 -12.47 -6.85 -17.26
N ALA A 43 -11.49 -6.79 -16.37
CA ALA A 43 -11.74 -6.84 -14.92
C ALA A 43 -11.81 -5.47 -14.22
N ASP A 44 -11.54 -4.36 -14.93
CA ASP A 44 -11.47 -3.01 -14.34
C ASP A 44 -12.69 -2.18 -14.73
N ALA A 45 -13.64 -2.01 -13.81
CA ALA A 45 -14.86 -1.23 -14.04
C ALA A 45 -14.62 0.23 -14.46
N GLN A 46 -13.47 0.86 -14.18
CA GLN A 46 -13.19 2.23 -14.61
C GLN A 46 -12.76 2.31 -16.09
N ARG A 47 -12.18 1.25 -16.63
CA ARG A 47 -11.67 1.19 -18.01
C ARG A 47 -12.54 0.34 -18.92
N ASP A 48 -12.90 -0.85 -18.44
CA ASP A 48 -13.59 -1.89 -19.19
C ASP A 48 -15.11 -1.64 -19.20
N ARG A 49 -15.82 -2.36 -20.06
CA ARG A 49 -17.23 -2.14 -20.41
C ARG A 49 -18.03 -3.44 -20.23
N ILE A 50 -19.34 -3.32 -20.04
CA ILE A 50 -20.25 -4.47 -19.96
C ILE A 50 -20.62 -4.93 -21.38
N THR A 51 -20.61 -6.24 -21.62
CA THR A 51 -21.00 -6.87 -22.90
C THR A 51 -22.29 -7.68 -22.81
N GLU A 52 -22.66 -8.16 -21.62
CA GLU A 52 -23.91 -8.89 -21.38
C GLU A 52 -24.43 -8.62 -19.97
N ILE A 53 -25.76 -8.56 -19.80
CA ILE A 53 -26.41 -8.47 -18.49
C ILE A 53 -27.48 -9.56 -18.40
N GLY A 54 -27.34 -10.43 -17.42
CA GLY A 54 -28.33 -11.44 -17.05
C GLY A 54 -29.02 -11.06 -15.75
N VAL A 55 -30.34 -11.06 -15.73
CA VAL A 55 -31.16 -10.76 -14.54
C VAL A 55 -32.23 -11.82 -14.37
N VAL A 56 -32.25 -12.47 -13.21
CA VAL A 56 -33.40 -13.25 -12.73
C VAL A 56 -34.09 -12.49 -11.62
N GLU A 57 -35.25 -11.94 -11.93
CA GLU A 57 -36.08 -11.22 -10.97
C GLU A 57 -37.07 -12.18 -10.31
N VAL A 58 -37.18 -12.08 -8.99
CA VAL A 58 -38.09 -12.89 -8.18
C VAL A 58 -38.87 -11.97 -7.24
N GLY A 59 -40.19 -12.00 -7.36
CA GLY A 59 -41.08 -11.17 -6.57
C GLY A 59 -42.51 -11.72 -6.50
N PRO A 60 -43.46 -10.95 -5.96
CA PRO A 60 -44.86 -11.37 -5.84
C PRO A 60 -45.53 -11.63 -7.20
N ASP A 61 -45.06 -10.95 -8.25
CA ASP A 61 -45.56 -11.11 -9.62
C ASP A 61 -44.95 -12.32 -10.35
N GLY A 62 -44.16 -13.14 -9.65
CA GLY A 62 -43.52 -14.34 -10.17
C GLY A 62 -42.03 -14.19 -10.45
N ILE A 63 -41.52 -15.07 -11.31
CA ILE A 63 -40.10 -15.13 -11.70
C ILE A 63 -40.01 -14.63 -13.14
N GLN A 64 -39.12 -13.66 -13.38
CA GLN A 64 -38.90 -13.09 -14.71
C GLN A 64 -37.42 -13.12 -15.06
N GLU A 65 -37.10 -13.70 -16.22
CA GLU A 65 -35.75 -13.72 -16.77
C GLU A 65 -35.60 -12.58 -17.78
N TRP A 66 -34.48 -11.88 -17.71
CA TRP A 66 -34.12 -10.83 -18.66
C TRP A 66 -32.64 -10.92 -19.00
N ASP A 67 -32.36 -10.99 -20.29
CA ASP A 67 -31.01 -11.16 -20.83
C ASP A 67 -30.83 -10.17 -21.99
N ILE A 68 -29.65 -9.55 -22.04
CA ILE A 68 -29.33 -8.61 -23.12
C ILE A 68 -27.83 -8.60 -23.39
N LEU A 69 -27.48 -8.66 -24.67
CA LEU A 69 -26.15 -8.30 -25.15
C LEU A 69 -26.07 -6.79 -25.37
N LEU A 70 -24.92 -6.20 -25.06
CA LEU A 70 -24.69 -4.77 -25.20
C LEU A 70 -23.52 -4.51 -26.13
N ASP A 71 -23.62 -3.42 -26.91
CA ASP A 71 -22.46 -2.85 -27.57
C ASP A 71 -21.60 -2.13 -26.50
N PRO A 72 -20.40 -2.64 -26.16
CA PRO A 72 -19.54 -2.02 -25.17
C PRO A 72 -18.91 -0.71 -25.66
N GLU A 73 -19.04 -0.36 -26.95
CA GLU A 73 -18.35 0.76 -27.59
C GLU A 73 -16.82 0.68 -27.39
N ALA A 74 -16.29 -0.53 -27.23
CA ALA A 74 -14.89 -0.83 -26.97
C ALA A 74 -14.54 -2.24 -27.48
N SER A 75 -13.28 -2.49 -27.83
CA SER A 75 -12.84 -3.82 -28.25
C SER A 75 -12.89 -4.84 -27.11
N ILE A 76 -13.36 -6.04 -27.41
CA ILE A 76 -13.35 -7.23 -26.55
C ILE A 76 -12.05 -8.00 -26.79
N PRO A 77 -11.12 -8.09 -25.82
CA PRO A 77 -9.87 -8.82 -25.99
C PRO A 77 -10.08 -10.29 -26.35
N PRO A 78 -9.23 -10.91 -27.21
CA PRO A 78 -9.42 -12.30 -27.64
C PRO A 78 -9.51 -13.34 -26.51
N PHE A 79 -8.81 -13.11 -25.39
CA PHE A 79 -8.89 -14.00 -24.23
C PHE A 79 -10.24 -13.95 -23.52
N ILE A 80 -10.93 -12.79 -23.53
CA ILE A 80 -12.29 -12.64 -23.00
C ILE A 80 -13.29 -13.30 -23.93
N GLN A 81 -13.14 -13.13 -25.25
CA GLN A 81 -13.98 -13.82 -26.24
C GLN A 81 -13.87 -15.34 -26.09
N GLY A 82 -12.65 -15.86 -25.86
CA GLY A 82 -12.43 -17.28 -25.61
C GLY A 82 -13.02 -17.80 -24.29
N MET A 83 -13.21 -16.93 -23.29
CA MET A 83 -13.76 -17.29 -21.98
C MET A 83 -15.29 -17.25 -21.97
N THR A 84 -15.87 -16.18 -22.51
CA THR A 84 -17.31 -15.87 -22.47
C THR A 84 -18.06 -16.37 -23.71
N GLY A 85 -17.33 -16.62 -24.80
CA GLY A 85 -17.91 -16.91 -26.10
C GLY A 85 -18.58 -15.70 -26.78
N ILE A 86 -18.52 -14.50 -26.19
CA ILE A 86 -19.07 -13.28 -26.78
C ILE A 86 -18.07 -12.69 -27.76
N THR A 87 -18.43 -12.64 -29.04
CA THR A 87 -17.59 -12.07 -30.10
C THR A 87 -17.97 -10.63 -30.43
N GLU A 88 -17.07 -9.91 -31.09
CA GLU A 88 -17.30 -8.54 -31.59
C GLU A 88 -18.53 -8.47 -32.52
N GLU A 89 -18.78 -9.53 -33.30
CA GLU A 89 -19.92 -9.61 -34.20
C GLU A 89 -21.25 -9.74 -33.45
N MET A 90 -21.26 -10.38 -32.27
CA MET A 90 -22.48 -10.58 -31.47
C MET A 90 -22.95 -9.29 -30.82
N VAL A 91 -22.02 -8.46 -30.38
CA VAL A 91 -22.30 -7.17 -29.72
C VAL A 91 -22.52 -6.03 -30.70
N ARG A 92 -22.09 -6.19 -31.96
CA ARG A 92 -22.25 -5.16 -32.98
C ARG A 92 -23.72 -4.91 -33.29
N GLY A 93 -24.15 -3.65 -33.12
CA GLY A 93 -25.53 -3.24 -33.39
C GLY A 93 -26.51 -3.57 -32.26
N GLN A 94 -26.02 -4.12 -31.15
CA GLN A 94 -26.78 -4.20 -29.90
C GLN A 94 -26.93 -2.80 -29.27
N PRO A 95 -27.90 -2.60 -28.36
CA PRO A 95 -28.01 -1.34 -27.63
C PRO A 95 -26.76 -1.07 -26.79
N THR A 96 -26.39 0.19 -26.63
CA THR A 96 -25.35 0.61 -25.68
C THR A 96 -25.93 0.65 -24.26
N PHE A 97 -25.07 0.56 -23.24
CA PHE A 97 -25.53 0.71 -21.85
C PHE A 97 -26.32 2.00 -21.63
N GLY A 98 -25.84 3.13 -22.17
CA GLY A 98 -26.52 4.42 -22.03
C GLY A 98 -27.95 4.41 -22.55
N SER A 99 -28.22 3.66 -23.62
CA SER A 99 -29.57 3.55 -24.22
C SER A 99 -30.57 2.74 -23.38
N ILE A 100 -30.08 1.83 -22.52
CA ILE A 100 -30.94 0.99 -21.65
C ILE A 100 -30.93 1.41 -20.19
N ALA A 101 -30.12 2.40 -19.82
CA ALA A 101 -29.83 2.73 -18.42
C ALA A 101 -31.10 3.08 -17.63
N GLU A 102 -32.01 3.87 -18.19
CA GLU A 102 -33.28 4.23 -17.51
C GLU A 102 -34.17 3.01 -17.25
N GLY A 103 -34.35 2.14 -18.25
CA GLY A 103 -35.14 0.91 -18.07
C GLY A 103 -34.47 -0.09 -17.10
N LEU A 104 -33.14 -0.17 -17.12
CA LEU A 104 -32.40 -1.06 -16.23
C LEU A 104 -32.44 -0.57 -14.77
N ILE A 105 -32.33 0.74 -14.52
CA ILE A 105 -32.41 1.25 -13.14
C ILE A 105 -33.79 1.00 -12.55
N GLU A 106 -34.87 1.18 -13.32
CA GLU A 106 -36.24 0.85 -12.90
C GLU A 106 -36.38 -0.64 -12.56
N ARG A 107 -35.75 -1.52 -13.35
CA ARG A 107 -35.74 -2.96 -13.07
C ARG A 107 -34.98 -3.33 -11.80
N LEU A 108 -33.92 -2.61 -11.42
CA LEU A 108 -33.07 -2.98 -10.29
C LEU A 108 -33.42 -2.24 -8.99
N GLN A 109 -33.98 -1.04 -9.08
CA GLN A 109 -34.18 -0.16 -7.93
C GLN A 109 -35.23 -0.70 -6.95
N GLY A 110 -34.95 -0.56 -5.65
CA GLY A 110 -35.86 -1.01 -4.58
C GLY A 110 -35.83 -2.51 -4.30
N LYS A 111 -35.06 -3.29 -5.07
CA LYS A 111 -34.92 -4.75 -4.93
C LYS A 111 -33.62 -5.10 -4.20
N LEU A 112 -33.55 -6.29 -3.59
CA LEU A 112 -32.28 -6.82 -3.09
C LEU A 112 -31.45 -7.30 -4.28
N PHE A 113 -30.31 -6.66 -4.52
CA PHE A 113 -29.36 -7.04 -5.56
C PHE A 113 -28.49 -8.20 -5.08
N ILE A 114 -28.54 -9.33 -5.79
CA ILE A 114 -27.83 -10.55 -5.44
C ILE A 114 -26.90 -10.94 -6.58
N ALA A 115 -25.61 -11.13 -6.30
CA ALA A 115 -24.63 -11.58 -7.30
C ALA A 115 -23.55 -12.47 -6.66
N HIS A 116 -22.82 -13.22 -7.48
CA HIS A 116 -21.69 -14.03 -7.02
C HIS A 116 -20.41 -13.22 -7.10
N ASN A 117 -19.75 -13.01 -5.95
CA ASN A 117 -18.70 -11.98 -5.86
C ASN A 117 -19.22 -10.57 -6.24
N ALA A 118 -20.40 -10.22 -5.70
CA ALA A 118 -21.20 -9.04 -6.07
C ALA A 118 -20.48 -7.68 -6.13
N ARG A 119 -19.29 -7.54 -5.52
CA ARG A 119 -18.45 -6.36 -5.66
C ARG A 119 -18.09 -6.08 -7.12
N PHE A 120 -17.88 -7.14 -7.91
CA PHE A 120 -17.55 -7.05 -9.32
C PHE A 120 -18.74 -6.47 -10.11
N ASP A 121 -19.86 -7.19 -10.13
CA ASP A 121 -21.05 -6.85 -10.92
C ASP A 121 -21.62 -5.47 -10.53
N TYR A 122 -21.79 -5.27 -9.23
CA TYR A 122 -22.30 -4.00 -8.70
C TYR A 122 -21.35 -2.83 -9.01
N GLY A 123 -20.04 -3.07 -9.02
CA GLY A 123 -19.03 -2.06 -9.36
C GLY A 123 -19.08 -1.62 -10.83
N PHE A 124 -19.27 -2.58 -11.74
CA PHE A 124 -19.47 -2.32 -13.17
C PHE A 124 -20.76 -1.54 -13.42
N LEU A 125 -21.90 -2.01 -12.92
CA LEU A 125 -23.18 -1.31 -13.05
C LEU A 125 -23.11 0.11 -12.50
N LYS A 126 -22.56 0.30 -11.29
CA LYS A 126 -22.43 1.63 -10.69
C LYS A 126 -21.55 2.57 -11.53
N THR A 127 -20.58 2.05 -12.27
CA THR A 127 -19.74 2.86 -13.14
C THR A 127 -20.43 3.19 -14.45
N GLU A 128 -21.08 2.21 -15.08
CA GLU A 128 -21.86 2.43 -16.31
C GLU A 128 -23.05 3.37 -16.09
N PHE A 129 -23.80 3.23 -14.99
CA PHE A 129 -24.84 4.19 -14.62
C PHE A 129 -24.29 5.61 -14.46
N ARG A 130 -23.12 5.75 -13.83
CA ARG A 130 -22.46 7.05 -13.67
C ARG A 130 -22.04 7.64 -15.01
N ARG A 131 -21.55 6.82 -15.95
CA ARG A 131 -21.24 7.24 -17.33
C ARG A 131 -22.51 7.73 -18.05
N ALA A 132 -23.65 7.09 -17.79
CA ALA A 132 -24.96 7.50 -18.29
C ALA A 132 -25.61 8.67 -17.50
N GLY A 133 -24.91 9.28 -16.53
CA GLY A 133 -25.43 10.39 -15.73
C GLY A 133 -26.42 10.01 -14.62
N LEU A 134 -26.57 8.71 -14.33
CA LEU A 134 -27.48 8.18 -13.32
C LEU A 134 -26.73 7.72 -12.06
N THR A 135 -27.38 7.82 -10.90
CA THR A 135 -26.86 7.29 -9.64
C THR A 135 -27.60 6.01 -9.27
N PHE A 136 -26.88 4.88 -9.28
CA PHE A 136 -27.43 3.60 -8.85
C PHE A 136 -27.03 3.24 -7.42
N ARG A 137 -28.02 2.87 -6.60
CA ARG A 137 -27.86 2.37 -5.25
C ARG A 137 -28.84 1.23 -5.00
N ALA A 138 -28.36 0.11 -4.46
CA ALA A 138 -29.18 -1.02 -4.04
C ALA A 138 -28.61 -1.64 -2.76
N ASP A 139 -29.46 -2.36 -2.04
CA ASP A 139 -28.98 -3.30 -1.02
C ASP A 139 -28.34 -4.49 -1.74
N VAL A 140 -27.11 -4.84 -1.36
CA VAL A 140 -26.31 -5.84 -2.07
C VAL A 140 -26.06 -7.05 -1.18
N LEU A 141 -26.30 -8.24 -1.72
CA LEU A 141 -25.94 -9.52 -1.13
C LEU A 141 -24.99 -10.28 -2.05
N CYS A 142 -23.86 -10.71 -1.49
CA CYS A 142 -22.89 -11.56 -2.20
C CYS A 142 -23.15 -13.03 -1.85
N THR A 143 -23.53 -13.86 -2.84
CA THR A 143 -23.83 -15.29 -2.62
C THR A 143 -22.61 -16.09 -2.17
N LEU A 144 -21.41 -15.66 -2.54
CA LEU A 144 -20.15 -16.24 -2.04
C LEU A 144 -19.99 -16.00 -0.52
N ARG A 145 -20.32 -14.80 -0.03
CA ARG A 145 -20.33 -14.50 1.42
C ARG A 145 -21.46 -15.24 2.13
N LEU A 146 -22.65 -15.31 1.52
CA LEU A 146 -23.78 -16.08 2.05
C LEU A 146 -23.44 -17.56 2.20
N SER A 147 -22.86 -18.15 1.17
CA SER A 147 -22.41 -19.54 1.17
C SER A 147 -21.36 -19.82 2.26
N ARG A 148 -20.41 -18.91 2.48
CA ARG A 148 -19.43 -19.01 3.59
C ARG A 148 -20.09 -18.95 4.96
N SER A 149 -21.07 -18.05 5.13
CA SER A 149 -21.82 -17.91 6.38
C SER A 149 -22.64 -19.17 6.70
N LEU A 150 -23.34 -19.70 5.70
CA LEU A 150 -24.20 -20.87 5.84
C LEU A 150 -23.43 -22.20 5.90
N PHE A 151 -22.23 -22.27 5.33
CA PHE A 151 -21.44 -23.52 5.25
C PHE A 151 -19.96 -23.28 5.64
N PRO A 152 -19.67 -22.87 6.89
CA PRO A 152 -18.33 -22.42 7.30
C PRO A 152 -17.25 -23.51 7.28
N SER A 153 -17.65 -24.79 7.28
CA SER A 153 -16.74 -25.94 7.23
C SER A 153 -16.30 -26.33 5.80
N VAL A 154 -16.78 -25.62 4.78
CA VAL A 154 -16.43 -25.89 3.38
C VAL A 154 -15.33 -24.94 2.93
N GLU A 155 -14.33 -25.44 2.21
CA GLU A 155 -13.19 -24.61 1.81
C GLU A 155 -13.49 -23.76 0.55
N ARG A 156 -14.26 -24.31 -0.39
CA ARG A 156 -14.52 -23.69 -1.70
C ARG A 156 -15.96 -23.20 -1.82
N HIS A 157 -16.11 -21.94 -2.21
CA HIS A 157 -17.40 -21.25 -2.34
C HIS A 157 -17.57 -20.49 -3.66
N GLY A 158 -16.65 -20.67 -4.61
CA GLY A 158 -16.82 -20.14 -5.98
C GLY A 158 -17.99 -20.81 -6.69
N LEU A 159 -18.49 -20.20 -7.77
CA LEU A 159 -19.69 -20.67 -8.47
C LEU A 159 -19.59 -22.14 -8.89
N ASP A 160 -18.47 -22.56 -9.47
CA ASP A 160 -18.24 -23.98 -9.82
C ASP A 160 -18.31 -24.92 -8.62
N ALA A 161 -17.87 -24.46 -7.44
CA ALA A 161 -17.97 -25.23 -6.21
C ALA A 161 -19.42 -25.30 -5.72
N LEU A 162 -20.23 -24.25 -5.92
CA LEU A 162 -21.66 -24.29 -5.61
C LEU A 162 -22.40 -25.24 -6.56
N ILE A 163 -22.09 -25.20 -7.86
CA ILE A 163 -22.64 -26.10 -8.88
C ILE A 163 -22.41 -27.55 -8.46
N ALA A 164 -21.15 -27.91 -8.19
CA ALA A 164 -20.79 -29.26 -7.79
C ALA A 164 -21.41 -29.68 -6.45
N ARG A 165 -21.50 -28.77 -5.47
CA ARG A 165 -21.96 -29.10 -4.11
C ARG A 165 -23.47 -29.26 -4.01
N PHE A 166 -24.24 -28.47 -4.75
CA PHE A 166 -25.71 -28.46 -4.66
C PHE A 166 -26.40 -29.16 -5.83
N ASP A 167 -25.60 -29.74 -6.73
CA ASP A 167 -26.08 -30.37 -7.96
C ASP A 167 -26.96 -29.37 -8.74
N LEU A 168 -26.40 -28.18 -9.00
CA LEU A 168 -27.06 -27.15 -9.79
C LEU A 168 -26.95 -27.53 -11.27
N ALA A 169 -27.97 -27.23 -12.05
CA ALA A 169 -28.04 -27.57 -13.47
C ALA A 169 -27.68 -26.34 -14.31
N PRO A 170 -26.42 -26.18 -14.77
CA PRO A 170 -26.04 -25.09 -15.66
C PRO A 170 -26.64 -25.31 -17.04
N LYS A 171 -27.34 -24.29 -17.58
CA LYS A 171 -27.73 -24.25 -19.00
C LYS A 171 -26.58 -23.78 -19.91
N GLY A 172 -25.51 -23.28 -19.30
CA GLY A 172 -24.26 -22.79 -19.89
C GLY A 172 -23.38 -22.21 -18.77
N ARG A 173 -22.07 -22.04 -19.01
CA ARG A 173 -21.17 -21.30 -18.11
C ARG A 173 -20.57 -20.13 -18.86
N HIS A 174 -20.31 -19.03 -18.15
CA HIS A 174 -19.79 -17.79 -18.73
C HIS A 174 -20.77 -17.15 -19.73
N ARG A 175 -22.05 -17.21 -19.34
CA ARG A 175 -23.16 -16.49 -19.96
C ARG A 175 -23.98 -15.90 -18.83
N ALA A 176 -24.24 -14.60 -18.90
CA ALA A 176 -24.73 -13.84 -17.76
C ALA A 176 -26.05 -14.40 -17.21
N LEU A 177 -27.06 -14.64 -18.07
CA LEU A 177 -28.34 -15.18 -17.59
C LEU A 177 -28.19 -16.58 -17.00
N ALA A 178 -27.40 -17.45 -17.63
CA ALA A 178 -27.20 -18.81 -17.16
C ALA A 178 -26.52 -18.85 -15.78
N ASP A 179 -25.57 -17.97 -15.53
CA ASP A 179 -24.90 -17.85 -14.24
C ASP A 179 -25.81 -17.20 -13.18
N ALA A 180 -26.64 -16.21 -13.54
CA ALA A 180 -27.67 -15.65 -12.66
C ALA A 180 -28.73 -16.69 -12.24
N GLU A 181 -29.16 -17.55 -13.17
CA GLU A 181 -30.06 -18.67 -12.89
C GLU A 181 -29.46 -19.67 -11.90
N LEU A 182 -28.15 -19.94 -11.98
CA LEU A 182 -27.47 -20.80 -10.99
C LEU A 182 -27.53 -20.20 -9.59
N LEU A 183 -27.48 -18.87 -9.45
CA LEU A 183 -27.64 -18.22 -8.15
C LEU A 183 -29.06 -18.36 -7.61
N TRP A 184 -30.06 -18.30 -8.49
CA TRP A 184 -31.44 -18.60 -8.13
C TRP A 184 -31.61 -20.06 -7.68
N GLN A 185 -31.05 -21.02 -8.43
CA GLN A 185 -31.06 -22.44 -8.03
C GLN A 185 -30.36 -22.63 -6.67
N PHE A 186 -29.22 -21.99 -6.45
CA PHE A 186 -28.53 -22.01 -5.16
C PHE A 186 -29.42 -21.45 -4.04
N TRP A 187 -30.12 -20.35 -4.28
CA TRP A 187 -31.08 -19.76 -3.35
C TRP A 187 -32.19 -20.75 -2.97
N GLN A 188 -32.78 -21.43 -3.96
CA GLN A 188 -33.79 -22.46 -3.71
C GLN A 188 -33.23 -23.62 -2.87
N LYS A 189 -32.01 -24.10 -3.20
CA LYS A 189 -31.37 -25.22 -2.49
C LYS A 189 -31.08 -24.88 -1.03
N ILE A 190 -30.61 -23.67 -0.72
CA ILE A 190 -30.34 -23.28 0.69
C ILE A 190 -31.63 -23.19 1.51
N HIS A 191 -32.74 -22.77 0.92
CA HIS A 191 -34.06 -22.77 1.60
C HIS A 191 -34.67 -24.18 1.73
N GLY A 192 -34.17 -25.17 0.97
CA GLY A 192 -34.46 -26.58 1.22
C GLY A 192 -33.62 -27.20 2.35
N ILE A 193 -32.53 -26.54 2.77
CA ILE A 193 -31.60 -27.04 3.81
C ILE A 193 -31.78 -26.29 5.13
N TYR A 194 -32.02 -24.98 5.07
CA TYR A 194 -32.16 -24.09 6.21
C TYR A 194 -33.54 -23.44 6.23
N SER A 195 -34.04 -23.11 7.43
CA SER A 195 -35.29 -22.38 7.56
C SER A 195 -35.20 -20.98 6.94
N VAL A 196 -36.35 -20.46 6.50
CA VAL A 196 -36.46 -19.10 5.95
C VAL A 196 -35.91 -18.08 6.94
N ASP A 197 -36.27 -18.16 8.21
CA ASP A 197 -35.79 -17.25 9.26
C ASP A 197 -34.27 -17.25 9.41
N LEU A 198 -33.62 -18.42 9.31
CA LEU A 198 -32.16 -18.52 9.43
C LEU A 198 -31.47 -17.89 8.22
N VAL A 199 -31.98 -18.17 7.02
CA VAL A 199 -31.44 -17.55 5.79
C VAL A 199 -31.68 -16.05 5.83
N GLU A 200 -32.86 -15.57 6.23
CA GLU A 200 -33.14 -14.15 6.40
C GLU A 200 -32.24 -13.49 7.44
N ALA A 201 -31.97 -14.13 8.57
CA ALA A 201 -31.04 -13.63 9.57
C ALA A 201 -29.61 -13.51 8.99
N ALA A 202 -29.16 -14.52 8.24
CA ALA A 202 -27.88 -14.49 7.55
C ALA A 202 -27.83 -13.36 6.50
N VAL A 203 -28.86 -13.23 5.67
CA VAL A 203 -29.01 -12.17 4.67
C VAL A 203 -28.99 -10.80 5.36
N LYS A 204 -29.79 -10.60 6.41
CA LYS A 204 -29.84 -9.36 7.18
C LYS A 204 -28.48 -9.01 7.77
N SER A 205 -27.71 -9.99 8.27
CA SER A 205 -26.35 -9.73 8.73
C SER A 205 -25.44 -9.30 7.58
N LEU A 206 -25.49 -9.98 6.43
CA LEU A 206 -24.57 -9.76 5.32
C LEU A 206 -24.87 -8.49 4.52
N VAL A 207 -26.15 -8.19 4.32
CA VAL A 207 -26.63 -6.94 3.71
C VAL A 207 -26.33 -5.76 4.64
N LYS A 208 -26.37 -5.95 5.96
CA LYS A 208 -25.94 -4.95 6.95
C LYS A 208 -24.42 -4.80 7.09
N HIS A 209 -23.61 -5.48 6.29
CA HIS A 209 -22.15 -5.51 6.48
C HIS A 209 -21.34 -5.01 5.29
N ALA A 210 -21.29 -3.68 5.17
CA ALA A 210 -20.06 -2.94 5.46
C ALA A 210 -20.06 -2.54 6.95
N SER A 211 -19.89 -3.50 7.87
CA SER A 211 -19.85 -3.16 9.29
C SER A 211 -18.52 -2.56 9.63
N LEU A 212 -18.59 -1.35 10.16
CA LEU A 212 -17.51 -0.76 10.92
C LEU A 212 -17.16 -1.66 12.13
N PRO A 213 -15.91 -1.60 12.62
CA PRO A 213 -15.51 -2.14 13.91
C PRO A 213 -16.53 -1.81 15.00
N SER A 214 -16.68 -2.67 16.01
CA SER A 214 -17.65 -2.48 17.12
C SER A 214 -17.50 -1.16 17.90
N GLY A 215 -16.40 -0.41 17.70
CA GLY A 215 -16.15 0.90 18.28
C GLY A 215 -16.48 2.11 17.39
N LEU A 216 -16.86 1.92 16.12
CA LEU A 216 -17.14 3.01 15.18
C LEU A 216 -18.62 2.95 14.75
N THR A 217 -19.35 4.06 14.89
CA THR A 217 -20.74 4.15 14.41
C THR A 217 -20.77 4.43 12.91
N GLU A 218 -21.84 4.03 12.21
CA GLU A 218 -22.00 4.22 10.75
C GLU A 218 -21.77 5.68 10.31
N THR A 219 -22.16 6.62 11.16
CA THR A 219 -21.97 8.07 11.00
C THR A 219 -20.53 8.56 11.22
N SER A 220 -19.67 7.79 11.90
CA SER A 220 -18.29 8.22 12.24
C SER A 220 -17.40 8.41 11.00
N LEU A 221 -17.77 7.89 9.83
CA LEU A 221 -17.01 8.03 8.59
C LEU A 221 -17.64 8.99 7.57
N ASP A 222 -18.81 9.57 7.87
CA ASP A 222 -19.50 10.45 6.91
C ASP A 222 -18.77 11.80 6.76
N ASP A 223 -18.13 12.26 7.83
CA ASP A 223 -17.34 13.50 7.87
C ASP A 223 -15.99 13.38 7.15
N VAL A 224 -15.52 12.16 6.86
CA VAL A 224 -14.26 11.96 6.14
C VAL A 224 -14.43 12.50 4.73
N PRO A 225 -13.63 13.48 4.27
CA PRO A 225 -13.73 13.99 2.91
C PRO A 225 -13.22 12.96 1.90
N ASP A 226 -13.69 13.02 0.65
CA ASP A 226 -13.12 12.22 -0.44
C ASP A 226 -12.07 13.04 -1.21
N ARG A 227 -10.96 13.32 -0.51
CA ARG A 227 -9.84 14.13 -0.97
C ARG A 227 -8.50 13.48 -0.61
N PRO A 228 -7.36 13.96 -1.15
CA PRO A 228 -6.05 13.50 -0.73
C PRO A 228 -5.75 13.77 0.74
N GLY A 229 -5.02 12.86 1.36
CA GLY A 229 -4.54 13.04 2.72
C GLY A 229 -4.06 11.76 3.38
N VAL A 230 -3.91 11.84 4.70
CA VAL A 230 -3.44 10.75 5.56
C VAL A 230 -4.51 10.43 6.60
N TYR A 231 -4.74 9.13 6.85
CA TYR A 231 -5.63 8.64 7.90
C TYR A 231 -4.84 7.86 8.95
N MET A 232 -5.31 7.91 10.19
CA MET A 232 -4.78 7.17 11.32
C MET A 232 -5.87 6.32 11.95
N PHE A 233 -5.52 5.07 12.25
CA PHE A 233 -6.35 4.15 13.02
C PHE A 233 -5.81 4.03 14.43
N HIS A 234 -6.68 4.27 15.40
CA HIS A 234 -6.40 4.17 16.83
C HIS A 234 -7.22 3.04 17.45
N GLY A 235 -6.60 2.31 18.37
CA GLY A 235 -7.20 1.21 19.11
C GLY A 235 -7.76 1.64 20.46
N ASP A 236 -7.84 0.68 21.38
CA ASP A 236 -8.13 0.96 22.78
C ASP A 236 -7.04 1.88 23.38
N ASP A 237 -7.42 2.75 24.32
CA ASP A 237 -6.56 3.76 24.95
C ASP A 237 -5.81 4.69 23.97
N ASP A 238 -6.42 5.01 22.82
CA ASP A 238 -5.86 5.84 21.75
C ASP A 238 -4.53 5.31 21.14
N ALA A 239 -4.21 4.03 21.36
CA ALA A 239 -2.99 3.41 20.86
C ALA A 239 -2.92 3.48 19.31
N PRO A 240 -1.84 4.02 18.71
CA PRO A 240 -1.72 4.13 17.26
C PRO A 240 -1.53 2.73 16.64
N LEU A 241 -2.50 2.31 15.81
CA LEU A 241 -2.47 0.99 15.17
C LEU A 241 -1.88 1.07 13.77
N TYR A 242 -2.31 2.04 12.97
CA TYR A 242 -1.91 2.16 11.57
C TYR A 242 -2.03 3.59 11.06
N VAL A 243 -1.11 3.98 10.19
CA VAL A 243 -1.15 5.23 9.43
C VAL A 243 -1.08 4.87 7.95
N GLY A 244 -1.92 5.49 7.12
CA GLY A 244 -1.87 5.30 5.67
C GLY A 244 -2.27 6.54 4.89
N LYS A 245 -1.82 6.63 3.64
CA LYS A 245 -2.21 7.70 2.70
C LYS A 245 -3.30 7.29 1.70
N SER A 246 -3.98 8.27 1.12
CA SER A 246 -4.84 8.09 -0.05
C SER A 246 -5.05 9.39 -0.82
N ILE A 247 -5.41 9.28 -2.11
CA ILE A 247 -6.02 10.36 -2.89
C ILE A 247 -7.56 10.43 -2.70
N HIS A 248 -8.17 9.37 -2.16
CA HIS A 248 -9.60 9.23 -1.88
C HIS A 248 -9.77 8.69 -0.45
N LEU A 249 -9.60 9.55 0.56
CA LEU A 249 -9.59 9.19 1.97
C LEU A 249 -10.79 8.34 2.38
N ARG A 250 -12.02 8.82 2.10
CA ARG A 250 -13.26 8.10 2.47
C ARG A 250 -13.31 6.70 1.86
N GLN A 251 -13.02 6.56 0.58
CA GLN A 251 -13.05 5.25 -0.10
C GLN A 251 -11.99 4.31 0.49
N ARG A 252 -10.77 4.81 0.74
CA ARG A 252 -9.67 3.99 1.25
C ARG A 252 -9.92 3.50 2.67
N ILE A 253 -10.43 4.37 3.54
CA ILE A 253 -10.79 4.01 4.92
C ILE A 253 -11.90 2.95 4.92
N ARG A 254 -12.96 3.14 4.12
CA ARG A 254 -14.04 2.13 4.00
C ARG A 254 -13.52 0.78 3.49
N ALA A 255 -12.53 0.77 2.61
CA ALA A 255 -11.94 -0.46 2.09
C ALA A 255 -11.24 -1.31 3.18
N HIS A 256 -10.76 -0.70 4.27
CA HIS A 256 -10.20 -1.42 5.41
C HIS A 256 -11.26 -2.14 6.25
N PHE A 257 -12.53 -1.74 6.15
CA PHE A 257 -13.64 -2.28 6.94
C PHE A 257 -14.68 -3.03 6.10
N SER A 258 -14.61 -2.94 4.78
CA SER A 258 -15.34 -3.85 3.89
C SER A 258 -14.82 -5.26 4.15
N GLY A 259 -15.66 -6.15 4.68
CA GLY A 259 -15.33 -7.47 5.24
C GLY A 259 -14.71 -8.51 4.30
N ASP A 260 -14.01 -8.08 3.24
CA ASP A 260 -13.12 -8.85 2.40
C ASP A 260 -11.68 -8.76 2.94
N HIS A 261 -11.43 -9.20 4.17
CA HIS A 261 -10.06 -9.27 4.68
C HIS A 261 -9.31 -10.45 4.04
N THR A 262 -8.90 -10.29 2.78
CA THR A 262 -7.94 -11.19 2.10
C THR A 262 -6.57 -11.17 2.79
N ASN A 263 -6.32 -10.16 3.63
CA ASN A 263 -5.10 -9.95 4.37
C ASN A 263 -5.35 -10.02 5.88
N GLY A 264 -4.65 -10.92 6.59
CA GLY A 264 -4.83 -11.12 8.04
C GLY A 264 -4.58 -9.86 8.88
N LYS A 265 -3.78 -8.92 8.36
CA LYS A 265 -3.55 -7.60 8.96
C LYS A 265 -4.81 -6.72 8.95
N ASP A 266 -5.56 -6.71 7.86
CA ASP A 266 -6.76 -5.86 7.73
C ASP A 266 -7.89 -6.39 8.64
N MET A 267 -7.94 -7.72 8.83
CA MET A 267 -8.84 -8.36 9.80
C MET A 267 -8.48 -8.03 11.26
N GLN A 268 -7.20 -7.92 11.57
CA GLN A 268 -6.74 -7.53 12.90
C GLN A 268 -7.03 -6.05 13.17
N LEU A 269 -6.76 -5.19 12.18
CA LEU A 269 -7.09 -3.77 12.25
C LEU A 269 -8.59 -3.58 12.47
N SER A 270 -9.44 -4.19 11.64
CA SER A 270 -10.90 -4.03 11.75
C SER A 270 -11.49 -4.49 13.10
N ARG A 271 -10.81 -5.37 13.84
CA ARG A 271 -11.23 -5.76 15.19
C ARG A 271 -10.78 -4.78 16.28
N GLN A 272 -9.63 -4.14 16.09
CA GLN A 272 -9.00 -3.30 17.11
C GLN A 272 -9.29 -1.82 16.95
N VAL A 273 -9.62 -1.33 15.75
CA VAL A 273 -9.89 0.11 15.55
C VAL A 273 -11.09 0.54 16.42
N ARG A 274 -10.90 1.65 17.13
CA ARG A 274 -11.89 2.37 17.94
C ARG A 274 -12.10 3.80 17.46
N ARG A 275 -11.06 4.43 16.91
CA ARG A 275 -11.13 5.80 16.37
C ARG A 275 -10.38 5.90 15.05
N VAL A 276 -10.93 6.70 14.14
CA VAL A 276 -10.29 7.06 12.87
C VAL A 276 -10.10 8.57 12.85
N ASP A 277 -8.86 8.99 12.72
CA ASP A 277 -8.50 10.39 12.55
C ASP A 277 -7.97 10.58 11.11
N TRP A 278 -8.03 11.80 10.58
CA TRP A 278 -7.48 12.11 9.26
C TRP A 278 -6.92 13.54 9.19
N ARG A 279 -6.06 13.77 8.20
CA ARG A 279 -5.51 15.08 7.85
C ARG A 279 -5.52 15.21 6.33
N GLU A 280 -6.20 16.24 5.84
CA GLU A 280 -6.23 16.58 4.41
C GLU A 280 -4.88 17.10 3.95
N THR A 281 -4.52 16.80 2.71
CA THR A 281 -3.36 17.39 2.02
C THR A 281 -3.76 17.89 0.64
N GLY A 282 -2.99 18.84 0.12
CA GLY A 282 -3.29 19.44 -1.19
C GLY A 282 -3.02 18.50 -2.36
N CYS A 283 -1.99 17.66 -2.22
CA CYS A 283 -1.53 16.78 -3.27
C CYS A 283 -0.85 15.52 -2.67
N GLU A 284 -0.37 14.64 -3.56
CA GLU A 284 0.29 13.40 -3.18
C GLU A 284 1.61 13.62 -2.40
N ALA A 285 2.41 14.63 -2.73
CA ALA A 285 3.68 14.86 -2.06
C ALA A 285 3.49 15.22 -0.58
N GLY A 286 2.54 16.09 -0.27
CA GLY A 286 2.11 16.42 1.09
C GLY A 286 1.60 15.19 1.84
N ALA A 287 0.82 14.32 1.17
CA ALA A 287 0.36 13.06 1.77
C ALA A 287 1.52 12.11 2.10
N LEU A 288 2.51 12.00 1.20
CA LEU A 288 3.71 11.19 1.39
C LEU A 288 4.57 11.71 2.55
N LEU A 289 4.84 13.02 2.59
CA LEU A 289 5.61 13.66 3.66
C LEU A 289 4.93 13.48 5.03
N LEU A 290 3.63 13.73 5.08
CA LEU A 290 2.85 13.63 6.29
C LEU A 290 2.73 12.18 6.78
N GLU A 291 2.56 11.21 5.87
CA GLU A 291 2.55 9.78 6.21
C GLU A 291 3.90 9.36 6.79
N ALA A 292 5.02 9.71 6.14
CA ALA A 292 6.36 9.39 6.62
C ALA A 292 6.62 9.98 8.01
N HIS A 293 6.23 11.23 8.23
CA HIS A 293 6.37 11.90 9.52
C HIS A 293 5.51 11.26 10.62
N LEU A 294 4.23 10.98 10.34
CA LEU A 294 3.31 10.38 11.31
C LEU A 294 3.69 8.94 11.65
N VAL A 295 4.16 8.14 10.70
CA VAL A 295 4.64 6.77 10.98
C VAL A 295 5.85 6.80 11.92
N LYS A 296 6.80 7.73 11.71
CA LYS A 296 7.99 7.85 12.56
C LYS A 296 7.68 8.40 13.95
N SER A 297 6.75 9.34 14.03
CA SER A 297 6.35 10.00 15.28
C SER A 297 5.45 9.12 16.14
N LEU A 298 4.43 8.50 15.55
CA LEU A 298 3.45 7.68 16.26
C LEU A 298 3.90 6.22 16.46
N ARG A 299 4.81 5.73 15.61
CA ARG A 299 5.30 4.33 15.61
C ARG A 299 4.16 3.30 15.69
N PRO A 300 3.18 3.38 14.79
CA PRO A 300 1.99 2.54 14.84
C PRO A 300 2.32 1.05 14.72
N LEU A 301 1.59 0.22 15.46
CA LEU A 301 1.86 -1.22 15.62
C LEU A 301 1.98 -1.98 14.29
N TYR A 302 1.16 -1.61 13.31
CA TYR A 302 1.05 -2.36 12.05
C TYR A 302 1.81 -1.76 10.86
N ASN A 303 2.44 -0.58 10.97
CA ASN A 303 3.28 -0.07 9.87
C ASN A 303 4.63 -0.81 9.85
N GLN A 304 4.94 -1.46 8.73
CA GLN A 304 6.19 -2.20 8.55
C GLN A 304 7.26 -1.39 7.83
N GLN A 305 6.86 -0.39 7.03
CA GLN A 305 7.72 0.52 6.27
C GLN A 305 7.83 1.88 6.98
N LEU A 306 8.64 2.80 6.43
CA LEU A 306 8.85 4.17 6.94
C LEU A 306 9.36 4.20 8.40
N ARG A 307 10.15 3.20 8.77
CA ARG A 307 10.74 3.11 10.11
C ARG A 307 11.84 4.14 10.27
N HIS A 308 12.00 4.65 11.49
CA HIS A 308 13.13 5.48 11.83
C HIS A 308 14.45 4.68 11.70
N TYR A 309 15.43 5.22 10.97
CA TYR A 309 16.75 4.62 10.82
C TYR A 309 17.76 5.36 11.71
N ASP A 310 18.28 4.67 12.73
CA ASP A 310 19.24 5.26 13.68
C ASP A 310 20.62 5.55 13.08
N GLU A 311 20.92 4.97 11.92
CA GLU A 311 22.16 5.17 11.19
C GLU A 311 21.94 4.94 9.70
N LEU A 312 22.38 5.91 8.89
CA LEU A 312 22.43 5.83 7.44
C LEU A 312 23.89 5.84 6.99
N PHE A 313 24.15 5.24 5.83
CA PHE A 313 25.47 5.15 5.23
C PHE A 313 25.48 5.75 3.82
N ALA A 314 26.56 6.42 3.44
CA ALA A 314 26.75 7.00 2.12
C ALA A 314 28.22 6.86 1.70
N TRP A 315 28.49 6.79 0.40
CA TRP A 315 29.86 6.73 -0.11
C TRP A 315 30.40 8.13 -0.40
N GLU A 316 31.47 8.52 0.29
CA GLU A 316 32.21 9.74 0.00
C GLU A 316 33.28 9.47 -1.05
N MET A 317 33.27 10.24 -2.13
CA MET A 317 34.32 10.18 -3.14
C MET A 317 34.47 11.52 -3.86
N MET A 318 35.71 11.99 -4.02
CA MET A 318 36.05 13.18 -4.79
C MET A 318 37.16 12.85 -5.78
N GLU A 319 37.36 13.73 -6.75
CA GLU A 319 38.46 13.58 -7.71
C GLU A 319 39.81 13.47 -6.98
N GLY A 320 40.66 12.55 -7.45
CA GLY A 320 41.96 12.25 -6.83
C GLY A 320 41.92 11.19 -5.72
N MET A 321 40.74 10.79 -5.21
CA MET A 321 40.66 9.66 -4.29
C MET A 321 40.82 8.31 -5.02
N PRO A 322 41.63 7.38 -4.48
CA PRO A 322 41.82 6.06 -5.10
C PRO A 322 40.63 5.12 -4.93
N ALA A 323 39.76 5.36 -3.93
CA ALA A 323 38.59 4.54 -3.62
C ALA A 323 37.56 5.34 -2.79
N PRO A 324 36.26 5.04 -2.90
CA PRO A 324 35.22 5.67 -2.09
C PRO A 324 35.32 5.25 -0.62
N ARG A 325 34.97 6.15 0.30
CA ARG A 325 34.95 5.91 1.74
C ARG A 325 33.52 5.84 2.26
N LEU A 326 33.19 4.80 3.02
CA LEU A 326 31.86 4.69 3.60
C LEU A 326 31.74 5.62 4.82
N ARG A 327 30.78 6.54 4.77
CA ARG A 327 30.44 7.48 5.86
C ARG A 327 29.14 7.09 6.53
N SER A 328 28.99 7.54 7.77
CA SER A 328 27.81 7.35 8.61
C SER A 328 27.21 8.70 8.94
N ASN A 329 25.89 8.83 8.89
CA ASN A 329 25.18 10.06 9.26
C ASN A 329 25.33 10.44 10.75
N ARG A 330 25.94 9.55 11.57
CA ARG A 330 26.31 9.86 12.96
C ARG A 330 27.51 10.79 13.08
N LEU A 331 28.40 10.78 12.08
CA LEU A 331 29.67 11.52 12.07
C LEU A 331 29.77 12.51 10.91
N THR A 332 28.86 12.42 9.94
CA THR A 332 28.87 13.24 8.73
C THR A 332 27.45 13.72 8.49
N ASP A 333 27.27 15.02 8.33
CA ASP A 333 25.97 15.58 8.02
C ASP A 333 25.63 15.35 6.55
N PHE A 334 24.69 14.43 6.27
CA PHE A 334 24.34 14.07 4.90
C PHE A 334 23.58 15.17 4.17
N SER A 335 23.02 16.14 4.89
CA SER A 335 22.31 17.26 4.29
C SER A 335 23.27 18.31 3.72
N ARG A 336 24.44 18.50 4.35
CA ARG A 336 25.39 19.57 3.96
C ARG A 336 26.67 19.05 3.32
N HIS A 337 27.13 17.85 3.67
CA HIS A 337 28.42 17.32 3.21
C HIS A 337 28.42 17.09 1.71
N ALA A 338 29.45 17.59 1.03
CA ALA A 338 29.60 17.42 -0.40
C ALA A 338 30.09 16.00 -0.76
N ALA A 339 29.91 15.62 -2.01
CA ALA A 339 30.52 14.41 -2.59
C ALA A 339 30.11 13.09 -1.91
N LEU A 340 28.91 13.05 -1.32
CA LEU A 340 28.27 11.83 -0.87
C LEU A 340 27.43 11.21 -1.99
N HIS A 341 27.44 9.88 -2.08
CA HIS A 341 26.78 9.12 -3.13
C HIS A 341 25.96 7.98 -2.51
N GLY A 342 24.67 7.98 -2.84
CA GLY A 342 23.68 7.09 -2.28
C GLY A 342 23.43 7.32 -0.78
N ALA A 343 22.30 6.79 -0.30
CA ALA A 343 21.98 6.72 1.12
C ALA A 343 21.40 5.33 1.41
N PHE A 344 21.99 4.62 2.37
CA PHE A 344 21.71 3.21 2.63
C PHE A 344 21.40 3.00 4.11
N THR A 345 20.44 2.12 4.37
CA THR A 345 19.98 1.78 5.74
C THR A 345 20.91 0.80 6.46
N SER A 346 21.91 0.24 5.76
CA SER A 346 22.92 -0.63 6.36
C SER A 346 24.25 -0.60 5.59
N ARG A 347 25.35 -0.93 6.28
CA ARG A 347 26.68 -1.11 5.66
C ARG A 347 26.64 -2.20 4.59
N THR A 348 25.88 -3.27 4.81
CA THR A 348 25.74 -4.38 3.88
C THR A 348 25.07 -3.93 2.58
N ALA A 349 23.99 -3.16 2.66
CA ALA A 349 23.32 -2.59 1.48
C ALA A 349 24.25 -1.65 0.71
N ALA A 350 24.98 -0.77 1.39
CA ALA A 350 25.94 0.14 0.76
C ALA A 350 27.06 -0.61 0.02
N ARG A 351 27.61 -1.67 0.63
CA ARG A 351 28.65 -2.52 0.01
C ARG A 351 28.11 -3.34 -1.15
N ALA A 352 26.89 -3.88 -1.04
CA ALA A 352 26.24 -4.62 -2.11
C ALA A 352 26.00 -3.73 -3.34
N TRP A 353 25.54 -2.50 -3.15
CA TRP A 353 25.38 -1.51 -4.22
C TRP A 353 26.70 -1.21 -4.93
N LEU A 354 27.77 -0.91 -4.19
CA LEU A 354 29.08 -0.63 -4.79
C LEU A 354 29.65 -1.88 -5.50
N GLY A 355 29.41 -3.08 -4.96
CA GLY A 355 29.80 -4.34 -5.58
C GLY A 355 29.06 -4.62 -6.89
N ALA A 356 27.76 -4.31 -6.96
CA ALA A 356 26.98 -4.43 -8.19
C ALA A 356 27.54 -3.52 -9.29
N LEU A 357 27.79 -2.24 -8.97
CA LEU A 357 28.42 -1.29 -9.89
C LEU A 357 29.82 -1.74 -10.33
N ALA A 358 30.59 -2.32 -9.40
CA ALA A 358 31.91 -2.83 -9.72
C ALA A 358 31.86 -3.96 -10.75
N ASN A 359 30.88 -4.85 -10.64
CA ASN A 359 30.68 -5.95 -11.59
C ASN A 359 30.19 -5.44 -12.95
N GLU A 360 29.21 -4.54 -12.96
CA GLU A 360 28.63 -3.96 -14.17
C GLU A 360 29.68 -3.18 -14.98
N HIS A 361 30.46 -2.33 -14.30
CA HIS A 361 31.42 -1.43 -14.94
C HIS A 361 32.86 -1.96 -14.90
N ARG A 362 33.08 -3.24 -14.59
CA ARG A 362 34.41 -3.87 -14.55
C ARG A 362 35.43 -3.12 -13.68
N LEU A 363 35.00 -2.61 -12.53
CA LEU A 363 35.86 -1.94 -11.55
C LEU A 363 36.54 -2.97 -10.65
N CYS A 364 37.76 -2.67 -10.21
CA CYS A 364 38.51 -3.55 -9.33
C CYS A 364 37.98 -3.55 -7.90
N GLN A 365 37.41 -4.67 -7.46
CA GLN A 365 36.86 -4.83 -6.10
C GLN A 365 37.91 -4.74 -4.98
N VAL A 366 39.17 -5.10 -5.25
CA VAL A 366 40.28 -4.91 -4.30
C VAL A 366 40.62 -3.43 -4.15
N THR A 367 40.71 -2.68 -5.25
CA THR A 367 40.95 -1.22 -5.19
C THR A 367 39.79 -0.49 -4.49
N LEU A 368 38.55 -0.95 -4.69
CA LEU A 368 37.37 -0.44 -3.98
C LEU A 368 37.26 -0.87 -2.51
N LEU A 369 38.22 -1.66 -2.00
CA LEU A 369 38.22 -2.17 -0.61
C LEU A 369 36.97 -3.02 -0.28
N LEU A 370 36.39 -3.66 -1.30
CA LEU A 370 35.31 -4.63 -1.14
C LEU A 370 35.86 -6.03 -0.85
N GLU A 371 37.02 -6.35 -1.41
CA GLU A 371 37.78 -7.59 -1.19
C GLU A 371 39.15 -7.30 -0.57
N PRO A 372 39.66 -8.17 0.31
CA PRO A 372 41.03 -8.05 0.80
C PRO A 372 42.04 -8.34 -0.32
N ALA A 373 43.14 -7.58 -0.37
CA ALA A 373 44.25 -7.89 -1.26
C ALA A 373 45.04 -9.10 -0.71
N ALA A 374 45.13 -10.20 -1.48
CA ALA A 374 45.91 -11.36 -1.07
C ALA A 374 47.43 -11.06 -1.00
N ARG A 375 47.99 -10.41 -2.05
CA ARG A 375 49.36 -9.85 -2.13
C ARG A 375 49.38 -8.73 -3.20
N ARG A 376 50.31 -7.77 -3.10
CA ARG A 376 50.46 -6.70 -4.10
C ARG A 376 50.79 -7.33 -5.47
N GLY A 377 49.98 -7.04 -6.49
CA GLY A 377 50.11 -7.60 -7.83
C GLY A 377 49.28 -8.86 -8.10
N ASN A 378 48.61 -9.47 -7.10
CA ASN A 378 47.70 -10.59 -7.35
C ASN A 378 46.36 -10.10 -7.94
N PRO A 379 45.79 -10.80 -8.94
CA PRO A 379 44.50 -10.45 -9.52
C PRO A 379 43.35 -10.73 -8.53
N CYS A 380 42.40 -9.79 -8.42
CA CYS A 380 41.15 -10.01 -7.70
C CYS A 380 40.29 -11.11 -8.36
N PHE A 381 39.28 -11.63 -7.65
CA PHE A 381 38.44 -12.72 -8.17
C PHE A 381 37.75 -12.31 -9.49
N ALA A 382 37.17 -11.10 -9.52
CA ALA A 382 36.57 -10.56 -10.75
C ALA A 382 37.58 -10.45 -11.91
N ARG A 383 38.87 -10.22 -11.63
CA ARG A 383 39.93 -10.17 -12.65
C ARG A 383 40.27 -11.55 -13.19
N GLN A 384 40.32 -12.57 -12.34
CA GLN A 384 40.52 -13.96 -12.76
C GLN A 384 39.41 -14.44 -13.71
N LEU A 385 38.21 -13.85 -13.58
CA LEU A 385 37.06 -14.09 -14.46
C LEU A 385 36.96 -13.12 -15.65
N HIS A 386 37.98 -12.28 -15.92
CA HIS A 386 37.98 -11.25 -16.96
C HIS A 386 36.85 -10.20 -16.85
N ARG A 387 36.32 -9.97 -15.65
CA ARG A 387 35.29 -8.96 -15.32
C ARG A 387 35.85 -7.72 -14.62
N CYS A 388 37.15 -7.48 -14.70
CA CYS A 388 37.82 -6.35 -14.06
C CYS A 388 38.99 -5.87 -14.93
N ASN A 389 39.16 -4.55 -15.06
CA ASN A 389 40.21 -3.96 -15.91
C ASN A 389 41.63 -4.01 -15.30
N GLY A 390 41.81 -4.60 -14.11
CA GLY A 390 43.14 -4.96 -13.61
C GLY A 390 43.88 -3.87 -12.83
N ALA A 391 43.16 -2.97 -12.14
CA ALA A 391 43.82 -1.99 -11.28
C ALA A 391 44.68 -2.63 -10.17
N CYS A 392 44.31 -3.82 -9.69
CA CYS A 392 45.10 -4.59 -8.72
C CYS A 392 46.38 -5.22 -9.30
N THR A 393 46.43 -5.47 -10.62
CA THR A 393 47.60 -6.02 -11.33
C THR A 393 48.46 -4.93 -11.99
N GLY A 394 48.03 -3.67 -11.93
CA GLY A 394 48.74 -2.52 -12.51
C GLY A 394 48.45 -2.27 -13.99
N GLU A 395 47.56 -3.04 -14.61
CA GLU A 395 47.16 -2.85 -16.02
C GLU A 395 46.28 -1.61 -16.21
N GLU A 396 45.46 -1.29 -15.21
CA GLU A 396 44.77 -0.02 -15.10
C GLU A 396 45.45 0.80 -14.00
N SER A 397 45.79 2.07 -14.29
CA SER A 397 46.38 2.93 -13.28
C SER A 397 45.35 3.30 -12.21
N GLY A 398 45.81 3.45 -10.95
CA GLY A 398 44.95 3.86 -9.84
C GLY A 398 44.13 5.14 -10.12
N PRO A 399 44.74 6.22 -10.68
CA PRO A 399 43.99 7.41 -11.06
C PRO A 399 42.94 7.18 -12.16
N ALA A 400 43.21 6.31 -13.14
CA ALA A 400 42.23 5.96 -14.18
C ALA A 400 41.03 5.19 -13.58
N HIS A 401 41.30 4.21 -12.71
CA HIS A 401 40.28 3.47 -11.97
C HIS A 401 39.43 4.38 -11.08
N GLY A 402 40.07 5.32 -10.36
CA GLY A 402 39.40 6.32 -9.52
C GLY A 402 38.44 7.20 -10.31
N ARG A 403 38.87 7.75 -11.45
CA ARG A 403 38.00 8.56 -12.33
C ARG A 403 36.79 7.79 -12.86
N ARG A 404 36.99 6.53 -13.26
CA ARG A 404 35.88 5.67 -13.72
C ARG A 404 34.91 5.35 -12.59
N THR A 405 35.43 5.08 -11.40
CA THR A 405 34.60 4.85 -10.22
C THR A 405 33.75 6.08 -9.91
N LEU A 406 34.35 7.27 -9.87
CA LEU A 406 33.63 8.53 -9.64
C LEU A 406 32.55 8.75 -10.72
N ALA A 407 32.91 8.60 -12.00
CA ALA A 407 31.97 8.79 -13.11
C ALA A 407 30.74 7.87 -13.04
N VAL A 408 30.89 6.65 -12.52
CA VAL A 408 29.80 5.68 -12.37
C VAL A 408 28.89 6.05 -11.19
N ILE A 409 29.47 6.43 -10.05
CA ILE A 409 28.69 6.73 -8.84
C ILE A 409 28.05 8.12 -8.86
N GLU A 410 28.53 9.04 -9.69
CA GLU A 410 28.05 10.42 -9.79
C GLU A 410 26.53 10.52 -10.04
N SER A 411 25.96 9.54 -10.77
CA SER A 411 24.51 9.45 -10.99
C SER A 411 23.69 9.32 -9.70
N GLN A 412 24.32 8.90 -8.61
CA GLN A 412 23.74 8.73 -7.28
C GLN A 412 24.23 9.79 -6.28
N ALA A 413 24.83 10.89 -6.76
CA ALA A 413 25.26 11.99 -5.89
C ALA A 413 24.08 12.53 -5.07
N LEU A 414 24.25 12.61 -3.76
CA LEU A 414 23.26 13.21 -2.86
C LEU A 414 23.23 14.71 -3.08
N ARG A 415 22.01 15.25 -3.22
CA ARG A 415 21.80 16.70 -3.27
C ARG A 415 21.97 17.28 -1.87
N ARG A 416 22.83 18.29 -1.77
CA ARG A 416 22.93 19.12 -0.56
C ARG A 416 21.64 19.89 -0.36
N TRP A 417 21.28 20.13 0.89
CA TRP A 417 20.21 21.04 1.26
C TRP A 417 20.54 22.42 0.68
N PRO A 418 19.69 22.99 -0.19
CA PRO A 418 20.05 24.17 -0.96
C PRO A 418 19.78 25.50 -0.24
N PHE A 419 19.23 25.44 0.98
CA PHE A 419 18.85 26.61 1.77
C PHE A 419 19.72 26.75 3.03
N ASP A 420 19.85 27.95 3.56
CA ASP A 420 20.66 28.20 4.77
C ASP A 420 19.99 27.63 6.03
N GLY A 421 18.66 27.55 6.06
CA GLY A 421 17.89 27.06 7.21
C GLY A 421 16.56 26.42 6.79
N PRO A 422 15.54 26.43 7.68
CA PRO A 422 14.23 25.87 7.38
C PRO A 422 13.50 26.70 6.33
N VAL A 423 12.69 26.03 5.53
CA VAL A 423 11.82 26.64 4.54
C VAL A 423 10.40 26.15 4.69
N ALA A 424 9.44 27.02 4.39
CA ALA A 424 8.05 26.67 4.17
C ALA A 424 7.81 26.50 2.68
N TRP A 425 7.22 25.38 2.28
CA TRP A 425 6.86 25.08 0.89
C TRP A 425 5.39 24.70 0.81
N ARG A 426 4.72 25.01 -0.30
CA ARG A 426 3.32 24.62 -0.53
C ARG A 426 3.13 24.21 -1.97
N GLU A 427 2.29 23.21 -2.17
CA GLU A 427 2.04 22.59 -3.47
C GLU A 427 1.17 23.48 -4.36
N ALA A 428 0.20 24.17 -3.76
CA ALA A 428 -0.70 25.09 -4.45
C ALA A 428 -1.05 26.27 -3.54
N ASP A 429 -1.61 27.32 -4.16
CA ASP A 429 -2.18 28.42 -3.40
C ASP A 429 -3.35 27.92 -2.54
N HIS A 430 -3.48 28.47 -1.33
CA HIS A 430 -4.47 28.08 -0.32
C HIS A 430 -4.30 26.68 0.31
N GLN A 431 -3.18 26.00 0.07
CA GLN A 431 -2.81 24.78 0.79
C GLN A 431 -1.94 25.08 2.02
N PRO A 432 -1.92 24.19 3.04
CA PRO A 432 -1.01 24.30 4.16
C PRO A 432 0.46 24.36 3.73
N TRP A 433 1.27 25.03 4.53
CA TRP A 433 2.71 25.06 4.40
C TRP A 433 3.32 23.79 4.99
N HIS A 434 4.22 23.18 4.22
CA HIS A 434 5.11 22.10 4.62
C HIS A 434 6.44 22.71 5.06
N VAL A 435 6.84 22.47 6.31
CA VAL A 435 8.11 22.98 6.84
C VAL A 435 9.18 21.90 6.75
N ILE A 436 10.28 22.24 6.08
CA ILE A 436 11.37 21.32 5.79
C ILE A 436 12.70 21.99 6.12
N GLU A 437 13.61 21.25 6.72
CA GLU A 437 14.97 21.70 7.04
C GLU A 437 15.93 20.53 6.89
N ASP A 438 17.07 20.73 6.22
CA ASP A 438 18.14 19.72 6.11
C ASP A 438 17.63 18.34 5.63
N TRP A 439 16.67 18.35 4.70
CA TRP A 439 15.94 17.17 4.21
C TRP A 439 15.15 16.41 5.27
N CYS A 440 14.66 17.10 6.29
CA CYS A 440 13.79 16.57 7.32
C CYS A 440 12.49 17.37 7.37
N TYR A 441 11.38 16.64 7.45
CA TYR A 441 10.06 17.23 7.50
C TYR A 441 9.66 17.55 8.95
N LEU A 442 9.42 18.83 9.23
CA LEU A 442 9.12 19.33 10.58
C LEU A 442 7.62 19.39 10.88
N GLY A 443 6.78 19.48 9.85
CA GLY A 443 5.33 19.47 10.01
C GLY A 443 4.57 20.31 8.98
N MET A 444 3.26 20.50 9.25
CA MET A 444 2.37 21.37 8.48
C MET A 444 1.95 22.57 9.32
N ALA A 445 1.74 23.71 8.66
CA ALA A 445 1.23 24.93 9.26
C ALA A 445 0.26 25.63 8.30
N ASN A 446 -0.79 26.27 8.81
CA ASN A 446 -1.74 27.00 7.98
C ASN A 446 -1.24 28.41 7.65
N THR A 447 -0.37 28.97 8.50
CA THR A 447 0.24 30.29 8.32
C THR A 447 1.76 30.21 8.34
N LEU A 448 2.43 31.20 7.75
CA LEU A 448 3.89 31.30 7.82
C LEU A 448 4.40 31.58 9.25
N GLU A 449 3.57 32.20 10.09
CA GLU A 449 3.90 32.44 11.49
C GLU A 449 3.91 31.13 12.28
N GLU A 450 2.89 30.28 12.11
CA GLU A 450 2.88 28.92 12.66
C GLU A 450 4.05 28.10 12.10
N ALA A 451 4.34 28.23 10.80
CA ALA A 451 5.45 27.53 10.15
C ALA A 451 6.80 27.87 10.79
N ALA A 452 7.03 29.15 11.12
CA ALA A 452 8.25 29.61 11.77
C ALA A 452 8.43 29.07 13.20
N GLN A 453 7.34 28.64 13.85
CA GLN A 453 7.37 28.05 15.19
C GLN A 453 7.66 26.54 15.19
N LEU A 454 7.55 25.87 14.04
CA LEU A 454 7.84 24.45 13.93
C LEU A 454 9.35 24.21 14.02
N THR A 455 9.79 23.72 15.17
CA THR A 455 11.19 23.36 15.44
C THR A 455 11.31 21.96 16.01
N GLU A 456 12.09 21.09 15.37
CA GLU A 456 12.52 19.80 15.92
C GLU A 456 13.97 19.86 16.44
N PRO A 457 14.45 18.90 17.26
CA PRO A 457 15.88 18.70 17.50
C PRO A 457 16.65 18.54 16.17
N PRO A 458 17.98 18.78 16.10
CA PRO A 458 18.70 18.87 14.83
C PRO A 458 18.52 17.59 14.02
N ALA A 459 17.74 17.71 12.95
CA ALA A 459 17.31 16.62 12.12
C ALA A 459 18.45 16.32 11.13
N ARG A 460 18.99 15.10 11.20
CA ARG A 460 20.33 14.78 10.67
C ARG A 460 20.35 14.33 9.21
N PHE A 461 19.30 14.61 8.43
CA PHE A 461 18.93 13.98 7.15
C PHE A 461 17.95 12.81 7.31
N ASP A 462 16.81 12.90 6.63
CA ASP A 462 15.79 11.87 6.55
C ASP A 462 15.69 11.33 5.11
N ILE A 463 16.04 10.06 4.91
CA ILE A 463 16.12 9.46 3.57
C ILE A 463 14.76 9.42 2.86
N ASP A 464 13.66 9.19 3.59
CA ASP A 464 12.33 9.12 2.98
C ASP A 464 11.89 10.52 2.53
N THR A 465 12.11 11.54 3.36
CA THR A 465 11.84 12.94 3.02
C THR A 465 12.66 13.39 1.82
N TYR A 466 13.96 13.05 1.79
CA TYR A 466 14.83 13.29 0.64
C TYR A 466 14.27 12.66 -0.64
N GLN A 467 13.90 11.38 -0.59
CA GLN A 467 13.36 10.66 -1.75
C GLN A 467 12.02 11.21 -2.23
N ILE A 468 11.14 11.60 -1.29
CA ILE A 468 9.84 12.20 -1.60
C ILE A 468 10.01 13.56 -2.28
N LEU A 469 10.95 14.39 -1.82
CA LEU A 469 11.15 15.76 -2.34
C LEU A 469 12.01 15.83 -3.60
N LEU A 470 12.84 14.82 -3.89
CA LEU A 470 13.76 14.86 -5.03
C LEU A 470 13.05 15.12 -6.37
N PRO A 471 11.89 14.49 -6.70
CA PRO A 471 11.12 14.81 -7.90
C PRO A 471 10.56 16.24 -7.93
N TYR A 472 10.38 16.86 -6.76
CA TYR A 472 9.80 18.20 -6.59
C TYR A 472 10.87 19.29 -6.37
N LEU A 473 12.16 18.96 -6.46
CA LEU A 473 13.25 19.87 -6.11
C LEU A 473 13.23 21.19 -6.90
N SER A 474 12.91 21.14 -8.20
CA SER A 474 12.82 22.36 -9.01
C SER A 474 11.70 23.29 -8.55
N ASP A 475 10.55 22.73 -8.17
CA ASP A 475 9.42 23.51 -7.63
C ASP A 475 9.72 24.04 -6.23
N LEU A 476 10.34 23.19 -5.38
CA LEU A 476 10.81 23.58 -4.06
C LEU A 476 11.76 24.78 -4.13
N LEU A 477 12.76 24.74 -5.01
CA LEU A 477 13.70 25.86 -5.21
C LEU A 477 13.01 27.14 -5.69
N ALA A 478 11.94 27.01 -6.49
CA ALA A 478 11.24 28.15 -7.06
C ALA A 478 10.23 28.79 -6.09
N ARG A 479 9.62 28.01 -5.19
CA ARG A 479 8.44 28.43 -4.41
C ARG A 479 8.65 28.40 -2.90
N ALA A 480 9.74 27.81 -2.40
CA ALA A 480 10.02 27.79 -0.97
C ALA A 480 10.23 29.20 -0.41
N VAL A 481 9.67 29.43 0.77
CA VAL A 481 9.81 30.66 1.54
C VAL A 481 10.77 30.37 2.70
N PRO A 482 11.96 31.02 2.75
CA PRO A 482 12.86 30.90 3.89
C PRO A 482 12.17 31.36 5.18
N LEU A 483 12.33 30.59 6.25
CA LEU A 483 11.81 30.93 7.57
C LEU A 483 12.92 31.51 8.44
N VAL A 484 12.61 32.57 9.18
CA VAL A 484 13.52 33.14 10.18
C VAL A 484 13.48 32.23 11.41
N SER A 485 14.41 31.28 11.48
CA SER A 485 14.50 30.36 12.61
C SER A 485 15.20 31.02 13.79
N ALA A 486 14.54 31.05 14.94
CA ALA A 486 15.11 31.51 16.22
C ALA A 486 15.94 30.41 16.92
N ARG A 487 16.49 29.44 16.19
CA ARG A 487 17.33 28.40 16.81
C ARG A 487 18.62 29.03 17.34
N GLY A 488 18.66 29.27 18.65
CA GLY A 488 19.90 29.50 19.37
C GLY A 488 20.81 28.29 19.18
N PHE A 489 21.96 28.49 18.56
CA PHE A 489 23.01 27.47 18.48
C PHE A 489 23.54 27.20 19.90
N MET A 490 23.12 26.10 20.52
CA MET A 490 23.67 25.63 21.80
C MET A 490 24.61 24.45 21.56
N LEU A 491 25.90 24.67 21.81
CA LEU A 491 26.87 23.58 21.93
C LEU A 491 26.54 22.77 23.18
N THR A 492 25.86 21.63 23.02
CA THR A 492 25.78 20.62 24.08
C THR A 492 27.10 19.86 24.11
N ALA A 493 27.78 19.88 25.25
CA ALA A 493 28.97 19.07 25.46
C ALA A 493 28.62 17.58 25.22
N PRO A 494 29.45 16.81 24.50
CA PRO A 494 29.15 15.43 24.20
C PRO A 494 28.94 14.65 25.51
N THR A 495 27.82 13.93 25.61
CA THR A 495 27.56 13.02 26.72
C THR A 495 28.73 12.03 26.81
N PRO A 496 29.41 11.92 27.97
CA PRO A 496 30.52 10.98 28.11
C PRO A 496 30.06 9.58 27.72
N LEU A 497 30.78 8.92 26.82
CA LEU A 497 30.50 7.52 26.47
C LEU A 497 30.46 6.70 27.77
N PRO A 498 29.46 5.81 27.96
CA PRO A 498 29.42 4.95 29.12
C PRO A 498 30.73 4.16 29.18
N THR A 499 31.48 4.29 30.27
CA THR A 499 32.70 3.54 30.51
C THR A 499 32.38 2.05 30.38
N ARG A 500 32.94 1.39 29.36
CA ARG A 500 32.81 -0.06 29.20
C ARG A 500 33.34 -0.74 30.46
N ARG A 501 32.44 -1.36 31.21
CA ARG A 501 32.77 -2.24 32.33
C ARG A 501 32.93 -3.67 31.81
N ASP A 502 33.85 -4.43 32.37
CA ASP A 502 33.96 -5.86 32.12
C ASP A 502 32.82 -6.64 32.82
N ALA A 503 32.73 -7.96 32.59
CA ALA A 503 31.70 -8.82 33.18
C ALA A 503 31.69 -8.84 34.73
N ALA A 504 32.72 -8.27 35.36
CA ALA A 504 32.86 -8.12 36.81
C ALA A 504 32.66 -6.66 37.31
N GLY A 505 32.21 -5.75 36.44
CA GLY A 505 31.85 -4.37 36.81
C GLY A 505 33.01 -3.40 36.97
N ARG A 506 34.25 -3.77 36.61
CA ARG A 506 35.45 -2.92 36.71
C ARG A 506 35.65 -2.10 35.43
N PRO A 507 36.13 -0.85 35.52
CA PRO A 507 36.41 -0.03 34.34
C PRO A 507 37.55 -0.66 33.52
N ARG A 508 37.32 -0.92 32.23
CA ARG A 508 38.38 -1.36 31.30
C ARG A 508 39.35 -0.20 31.06
N LEU A 509 40.52 -0.23 31.71
CA LEU A 509 41.63 0.65 31.38
C LEU A 509 42.12 0.31 29.97
N THR A 510 41.98 1.24 29.03
CA THR A 510 42.66 1.15 27.74
C THR A 510 44.15 1.21 28.01
N ALA A 511 44.90 0.24 27.50
CA ALA A 511 46.35 0.22 27.58
C ALA A 511 46.88 1.51 26.95
N ARG A 512 47.37 2.44 27.79
CA ARG A 512 48.22 3.55 27.34
C ARG A 512 49.44 2.92 26.67
N SER A 513 49.62 3.18 25.38
CA SER A 513 50.90 3.00 24.72
C SER A 513 51.96 3.78 25.50
N GLN A 514 52.88 3.06 26.14
CA GLN A 514 54.05 3.65 26.76
C GLN A 514 54.84 4.46 25.70
N PRO A 515 55.30 5.68 26.02
CA PRO A 515 56.23 6.39 25.15
C PRO A 515 57.57 5.64 25.16
N ARG A 516 58.11 5.30 23.99
CA ARG A 516 59.48 4.81 23.88
C ARG A 516 60.42 5.98 24.15
N ASP A 517 61.23 5.84 25.19
CA ASP A 517 62.41 6.67 25.44
C ASP A 517 63.32 6.68 24.21
N ARG A 518 63.54 7.89 23.67
CA ARG A 518 64.73 8.26 22.89
C ARG A 518 65.19 9.63 23.38
N ALA A 519 66.00 9.63 24.43
CA ALA A 519 67.09 10.58 24.59
C ALA A 519 68.32 9.95 23.89
N ALA A 520 69.23 10.63 23.23
CA ALA A 520 69.50 12.05 23.03
C ALA A 520 70.22 12.18 21.68
N ASP A 521 70.02 13.30 20.99
CA ASP A 521 71.13 14.01 20.35
C ASP A 521 70.68 15.46 20.13
N THR A 522 71.20 16.31 21.00
CA THR A 522 71.32 17.76 20.85
C THR A 522 72.07 18.11 19.57
N LEU A 523 71.58 19.09 18.80
CA LEU A 523 72.29 20.35 18.53
C LEU A 523 71.52 21.31 17.61
N SER A 524 71.47 22.56 18.08
CA SER A 524 71.47 23.83 17.33
C SER A 524 70.22 24.28 16.56
N LEU A 525 69.53 25.24 17.18
CA LEU A 525 69.01 26.44 16.53
C LEU A 525 70.05 27.06 15.59
N PHE A 526 69.65 27.46 14.38
CA PHE A 526 69.82 28.78 13.75
C PHE A 526 69.31 28.71 12.30
N GLU A 527 68.48 29.71 11.95
CA GLU A 527 67.86 30.04 10.65
C GLU A 527 66.63 29.27 10.18
#